data_AF-A0A7C3KIQ6-F1
#
_entry.id   AF-A0A7C3KIQ6-F1
#
_cell.length_a   1.000
_cell.length_b   1.000
_cell.length_c   1.000
_cell.angle_alpha   90.00
_cell.angle_beta   90.00
_cell.angle_gamma   90.00
#
_symmetry.space_group_name_H-M   'P 1'
#
loop_
_entity.id
_entity.type
_entity.pdbx_description
1 polymer ?
#
loop_
_entity_poly.entity_id
_entity_poly.type
_entity_poly.pdbx_seq_one_letter_code
_entity_poly.pdbx_strand_id
1 'polypeptide(L)'
;MCTFDWQSFLKRWSQEAMQSIRYDNKLPPHIIKSGWLGYPGATEAQITQTESRLGTTLPHSYREFLKVTNGWYLTTPFVYKLWSTNEIEWFAKRRQGWLEDFIKRFKREHHMNTSLNGSDVHLKIPPVSDQEYLIYGYDQDPKKLRVEYLNTALEISDRANASIYLLNPQIDLNKDGEWETWCLEDSLPDNGHLCDDWRPGAARYRSFLEMMQEEYRSFSEMQ
;
A
#
# COMPACT_ATOMS: atom_id res chain seq x y z
N MET A 1 -12.51 -13.84 -19.82
CA MET A 1 -11.28 -13.66 -19.00
C MET A 1 -11.50 -14.41 -17.70
N CYS A 2 -10.58 -15.29 -17.30
CA CYS A 2 -10.69 -15.96 -16.01
C CYS A 2 -10.38 -14.94 -14.90
N THR A 3 -11.36 -14.69 -14.03
CA THR A 3 -11.18 -13.89 -12.82
C THR A 3 -10.26 -14.65 -11.85
N PHE A 4 -9.34 -13.94 -11.19
CA PHE A 4 -8.48 -14.54 -10.17
C PHE A 4 -9.33 -15.05 -8.98
N ASP A 5 -9.06 -16.27 -8.50
CA ASP A 5 -9.80 -16.86 -7.39
C ASP A 5 -9.26 -16.36 -6.03
N TRP A 6 -9.69 -15.15 -5.67
CA TRP A 6 -9.39 -14.53 -4.38
C TRP A 6 -9.82 -15.39 -3.19
N GLN A 7 -10.95 -16.09 -3.29
CA GLN A 7 -11.49 -16.84 -2.17
C GLN A 7 -10.57 -18.03 -1.82
N SER A 8 -10.15 -18.80 -2.82
CA SER A 8 -9.22 -19.92 -2.60
C SER A 8 -7.84 -19.44 -2.17
N PHE A 9 -7.33 -18.37 -2.78
CA PHE A 9 -6.04 -17.77 -2.43
C PHE A 9 -5.98 -17.35 -0.96
N LEU A 10 -6.96 -16.55 -0.50
CA LEU A 10 -7.01 -16.04 0.87
C LEU A 10 -7.29 -17.16 1.89
N LYS A 11 -8.09 -18.18 1.52
CA LYS A 11 -8.32 -19.35 2.40
C LYS A 11 -7.03 -20.09 2.66
N ARG A 12 -6.24 -20.32 1.62
CA ARG A 12 -4.93 -20.96 1.74
C ARG A 12 -4.00 -20.15 2.63
N TRP A 13 -3.89 -18.85 2.38
CA TRP A 13 -3.05 -17.96 3.21
C TRP A 13 -3.49 -18.01 4.68
N SER A 14 -4.80 -17.92 4.97
CA SER A 14 -5.29 -18.04 6.35
C SER A 14 -4.89 -19.36 7.01
N GLN A 15 -5.04 -20.49 6.31
CA GLN A 15 -4.67 -21.80 6.84
C GLN A 15 -3.18 -21.90 7.17
N GLU A 16 -2.31 -21.44 6.27
CA GLU A 16 -0.86 -21.47 6.45
C GLU A 16 -0.41 -20.50 7.55
N ALA A 17 -1.07 -19.35 7.69
CA ALA A 17 -0.77 -18.39 8.75
C ALA A 17 -1.13 -18.91 10.14
N MET A 18 -2.26 -19.62 10.27
CA MET A 18 -2.69 -20.22 11.54
C MET A 18 -1.76 -21.35 12.02
N GLN A 19 -0.99 -21.96 11.12
CA GLN A 19 -0.02 -23.00 11.45
C GLN A 19 1.36 -22.44 11.81
N SER A 20 1.61 -21.15 11.54
CA SER A 20 2.91 -20.53 11.74
C SER A 20 3.09 -20.00 13.17
N ILE A 21 4.09 -20.53 13.86
CA ILE A 21 4.47 -20.15 15.23
C ILE A 21 4.80 -18.63 15.35
N ARG A 22 5.17 -17.97 14.25
CA ARG A 22 5.55 -16.54 14.25
C ARG A 22 4.39 -15.59 14.54
N TYR A 23 3.14 -16.02 14.32
CA TYR A 23 1.97 -15.14 14.44
C TYR A 23 1.14 -15.38 15.71
N ASP A 24 1.60 -16.28 16.58
CA ASP A 24 0.86 -16.80 17.75
C ASP A 24 0.48 -15.72 18.79
N ASN A 25 0.99 -14.49 18.67
CA ASN A 25 0.74 -13.39 19.62
C ASN A 25 0.32 -12.04 19.01
N LYS A 26 -0.04 -11.98 17.72
CA LYS A 26 -0.39 -10.70 17.05
C LYS A 26 -1.81 -10.62 16.48
N LEU A 27 -2.57 -11.71 16.54
CA LEU A 27 -3.92 -11.76 15.97
C LEU A 27 -5.00 -11.53 17.04
N PRO A 28 -6.08 -10.80 16.71
CA PRO A 28 -7.23 -10.69 17.59
C PRO A 28 -7.85 -12.08 17.89
N PRO A 29 -8.39 -12.32 19.10
CA PRO A 29 -8.96 -13.63 19.47
C PRO A 29 -10.07 -14.13 18.54
N HIS A 30 -10.86 -13.22 17.95
CA HIS A 30 -11.92 -13.60 17.01
C HIS A 30 -11.37 -14.13 15.69
N ILE A 31 -10.21 -13.62 15.23
CA ILE A 31 -9.53 -14.09 14.01
C ILE A 31 -8.99 -15.50 14.24
N ILE A 32 -8.29 -15.72 15.36
CA ILE A 32 -7.78 -17.04 15.76
C ILE A 32 -8.94 -18.06 15.83
N LYS A 33 -10.05 -17.69 16.47
CA LYS A 33 -11.22 -18.57 16.58
C LYS A 33 -11.85 -18.91 15.23
N SER A 34 -11.86 -17.96 14.30
CA SER A 34 -12.47 -18.16 12.97
C SER A 34 -11.58 -18.94 12.01
N GLY A 35 -10.26 -18.96 12.23
CA GLY A 35 -9.29 -19.50 11.28
C GLY A 35 -9.23 -18.73 9.95
N TRP A 36 -9.79 -17.51 9.91
CA TRP A 36 -9.89 -16.65 8.74
C TRP A 36 -9.29 -15.28 9.08
N LEU A 37 -8.28 -14.85 8.31
CA LEU A 37 -7.59 -13.57 8.55
C LEU A 37 -8.40 -12.34 8.13
N GLY A 38 -9.49 -12.54 7.39
CA GLY A 38 -10.32 -11.47 6.88
C GLY A 38 -11.60 -11.22 7.68
N TYR A 39 -12.42 -10.35 7.12
CA TYR A 39 -13.80 -10.11 7.52
C TYR A 39 -14.79 -10.66 6.48
N PRO A 40 -16.10 -10.68 6.75
CA PRO A 40 -17.10 -10.87 5.70
C PRO A 40 -16.87 -9.91 4.53
N GLY A 41 -17.14 -10.39 3.33
CA GLY A 41 -17.03 -9.60 2.11
C GLY A 41 -17.91 -8.35 2.12
N ALA A 42 -17.41 -7.29 1.47
CA ALA A 42 -18.17 -6.08 1.24
C ALA A 42 -19.28 -6.35 0.21
N THR A 43 -20.46 -5.83 0.50
CA THR A 43 -21.58 -5.82 -0.45
C THR A 43 -21.33 -4.82 -1.57
N GLU A 44 -21.94 -5.04 -2.74
CA GLU A 44 -21.88 -4.09 -3.86
C GLU A 44 -22.35 -2.67 -3.46
N ALA A 45 -23.33 -2.58 -2.55
CA ALA A 45 -23.81 -1.30 -2.03
C ALA A 45 -22.74 -0.56 -1.22
N GLN A 46 -22.00 -1.27 -0.35
CA GLN A 46 -20.90 -0.68 0.43
C GLN A 46 -19.75 -0.21 -0.47
N ILE A 47 -19.39 -1.01 -1.47
CA ILE A 47 -18.34 -0.65 -2.43
C ILE A 47 -18.76 0.58 -3.24
N THR A 48 -19.97 0.58 -3.80
CA THR A 48 -20.49 1.70 -4.59
C THR A 48 -20.61 2.98 -3.76
N GLN A 49 -21.02 2.87 -2.49
CA GLN A 49 -21.06 4.01 -1.57
C GLN A 49 -19.65 4.57 -1.33
N THR A 50 -18.65 3.71 -1.16
CA THR A 50 -17.26 4.12 -0.99
C THR A 50 -16.70 4.77 -2.25
N GLU A 51 -16.97 4.22 -3.43
CA GLU A 51 -16.58 4.82 -4.72
C GLU A 51 -17.22 6.20 -4.90
N SER A 52 -18.50 6.33 -4.58
CA SER A 52 -19.19 7.63 -4.61
C SER A 52 -18.59 8.63 -3.62
N ARG A 53 -18.19 8.18 -2.42
CA ARG A 53 -17.54 9.02 -1.41
C ARG A 53 -16.14 9.47 -1.83
N LEU A 54 -15.39 8.59 -2.49
CA LEU A 54 -14.04 8.87 -2.96
C LEU A 54 -14.03 9.65 -4.29
N GLY A 55 -15.15 9.62 -5.04
CA GLY A 55 -15.27 10.25 -6.35
C GLY A 55 -14.59 9.48 -7.47
N THR A 56 -14.40 8.17 -7.31
CA THR A 56 -13.69 7.31 -8.27
C THR A 56 -14.16 5.86 -8.16
N THR A 57 -14.03 5.09 -9.25
CA THR A 57 -14.14 3.63 -9.20
C THR A 57 -12.86 3.03 -8.65
N LEU A 58 -12.97 1.98 -7.81
CA LEU A 58 -11.81 1.28 -7.27
C LEU A 58 -11.19 0.34 -8.33
N PRO A 59 -9.88 0.04 -8.22
CA PRO A 59 -9.24 -0.94 -9.10
C PRO A 59 -9.93 -2.29 -9.09
N HIS A 60 -10.02 -2.94 -10.24
CA HIS A 60 -10.81 -4.18 -10.39
C HIS A 60 -10.36 -5.26 -9.38
N SER A 61 -9.06 -5.52 -9.28
CA SER A 61 -8.50 -6.52 -8.38
C SER A 61 -8.77 -6.21 -6.90
N TYR A 62 -8.69 -4.93 -6.52
CA TYR A 62 -9.02 -4.47 -5.17
C TYR A 62 -10.53 -4.57 -4.88
N ARG A 63 -11.37 -4.29 -5.87
CA ARG A 63 -12.82 -4.47 -5.76
C ARG A 63 -13.18 -5.94 -5.53
N GLU A 64 -12.62 -6.86 -6.32
CA GLU A 64 -12.87 -8.29 -6.18
C GLU A 64 -12.35 -8.84 -4.84
N PHE A 65 -11.19 -8.34 -4.37
CA PHE A 65 -10.71 -8.62 -3.02
C PHE A 65 -11.71 -8.19 -1.95
N LEU A 66 -12.23 -6.96 -2.03
CA LEU A 66 -13.19 -6.44 -1.05
C LEU A 66 -14.48 -7.25 -1.00
N LYS A 67 -14.93 -7.81 -2.14
CA LYS A 67 -16.11 -8.71 -2.17
C LYS A 67 -15.88 -10.03 -1.45
N VAL A 68 -14.64 -10.50 -1.38
CA VAL A 68 -14.28 -11.69 -0.59
C VAL A 68 -14.07 -11.30 0.87
N THR A 69 -13.46 -10.15 1.14
CA THR A 69 -13.16 -9.71 2.49
C THR A 69 -13.10 -8.20 2.66
N ASN A 70 -13.91 -7.65 3.57
CA ASN A 70 -13.94 -6.21 3.84
C ASN A 70 -12.88 -5.79 4.87
N GLY A 71 -11.62 -5.98 4.52
CA GLY A 71 -10.45 -5.80 5.40
C GLY A 71 -9.77 -7.13 5.71
N TRP A 72 -8.49 -7.07 6.06
CA TRP A 72 -7.64 -8.27 6.16
C TRP A 72 -6.48 -8.06 7.13
N TYR A 73 -6.13 -9.09 7.90
CA TYR A 73 -4.98 -9.07 8.80
C TYR A 73 -3.77 -9.79 8.20
N LEU A 74 -2.58 -9.35 8.61
CA LEU A 74 -1.30 -9.99 8.32
C LEU A 74 -0.99 -10.10 6.82
N THR A 75 -0.61 -8.98 6.21
CA THR A 75 0.05 -9.02 4.89
C THR A 75 1.56 -9.16 5.05
N THR A 76 2.18 -8.32 5.89
CA THR A 76 3.62 -8.35 6.18
C THR A 76 3.90 -8.16 7.68
N PRO A 77 5.16 -8.36 8.13
CA PRO A 77 5.57 -7.92 9.46
C PRO A 77 5.39 -6.41 9.71
N PHE A 78 5.25 -5.60 8.66
CA PHE A 78 5.24 -4.13 8.72
C PHE A 78 3.91 -3.47 8.32
N VAL A 79 2.93 -4.26 7.84
CA VAL A 79 1.55 -3.85 7.60
C VAL A 79 0.62 -4.89 8.21
N TYR A 80 -0.01 -4.53 9.34
CA TYR A 80 -0.83 -5.48 10.11
C TYR A 80 -2.26 -5.62 9.60
N LYS A 81 -2.83 -4.57 9.01
CA LYS A 81 -4.26 -4.54 8.65
C LYS A 81 -4.48 -3.79 7.34
N LEU A 82 -5.16 -4.42 6.39
CA LEU A 82 -5.88 -3.77 5.29
C LEU A 82 -7.24 -3.28 5.79
N TRP A 83 -7.58 -2.05 5.43
CA TRP A 83 -8.79 -1.37 5.85
C TRP A 83 -10.03 -1.85 5.12
N SER A 84 -11.17 -1.71 5.79
CA SER A 84 -12.49 -1.91 5.16
C SER A 84 -12.86 -0.76 4.22
N THR A 85 -13.90 -0.95 3.41
CA THR A 85 -14.50 0.04 2.52
C THR A 85 -14.79 1.36 3.21
N ASN A 86 -15.15 1.36 4.50
CA ASN A 86 -15.50 2.57 5.25
C ASN A 86 -14.26 3.29 5.80
N GLU A 87 -13.16 2.55 5.95
CA GLU A 87 -11.92 3.02 6.55
C GLU A 87 -10.93 3.53 5.49
N ILE A 88 -11.10 3.28 4.19
CA ILE A 88 -10.18 3.82 3.16
C ILE A 88 -10.44 5.31 2.85
N GLU A 89 -9.37 6.06 2.62
CA GLU A 89 -9.39 7.51 2.35
C GLU A 89 -8.12 7.96 1.62
N TRP A 90 -8.21 9.07 0.89
CA TRP A 90 -7.06 9.70 0.25
C TRP A 90 -5.95 10.03 1.26
N PHE A 91 -4.73 9.61 0.97
CA PHE A 91 -3.56 9.77 1.85
C PHE A 91 -3.36 11.23 2.24
N ALA A 92 -3.41 12.15 1.27
CA ALA A 92 -3.27 13.58 1.52
C ALA A 92 -4.35 14.13 2.48
N LYS A 93 -5.58 13.61 2.40
CA LYS A 93 -6.68 14.02 3.27
C LYS A 93 -6.54 13.44 4.69
N ARG A 94 -6.06 12.20 4.81
CA ARG A 94 -5.87 11.54 6.11
C ARG A 94 -4.62 12.02 6.83
N ARG A 95 -3.55 12.29 6.09
CA ARG A 95 -2.18 12.40 6.62
C ARG A 95 -1.41 13.59 6.08
N GLN A 96 -2.07 14.74 5.98
CA GLN A 96 -1.45 15.96 5.42
C GLN A 96 -0.09 16.29 6.04
N GLY A 97 0.02 16.31 7.38
CA GLY A 97 1.30 16.59 8.04
C GLY A 97 2.40 15.58 7.71
N TRP A 98 2.05 14.29 7.61
CA TRP A 98 3.01 13.27 7.20
C TRP A 98 3.41 13.44 5.73
N LEU A 99 2.47 13.73 4.83
CA LEU A 99 2.78 14.01 3.43
C LEU A 99 3.80 15.16 3.29
N GLU A 100 3.58 16.26 4.01
CA GLU A 100 4.49 17.41 4.00
C GLU A 100 5.89 17.04 4.52
N ASP A 101 5.95 16.32 5.64
CA ASP A 101 7.21 15.85 6.24
C ASP A 101 7.95 14.86 5.34
N PHE A 102 7.23 13.93 4.72
CA PHE A 102 7.79 12.94 3.79
C PHE A 102 8.41 13.63 2.59
N ILE A 103 7.67 14.55 1.93
CA ILE A 103 8.18 15.30 0.78
C ILE A 103 9.42 16.11 1.16
N LYS A 104 9.43 16.74 2.34
CA LYS A 104 10.59 17.50 2.84
C LYS A 104 11.82 16.61 3.05
N ARG A 105 11.65 15.43 3.65
CA ARG A 105 12.73 14.45 3.84
C ARG A 105 13.25 13.92 2.51
N PHE A 106 12.35 13.49 1.63
CA PHE A 106 12.69 12.97 0.30
C PHE A 106 13.50 14.00 -0.51
N LYS A 107 13.09 15.28 -0.53
CA LYS A 107 13.85 16.34 -1.21
C LYS A 107 15.28 16.52 -0.66
N ARG A 108 15.42 16.51 0.67
CA ARG A 108 16.72 16.68 1.34
C ARG A 108 17.68 15.55 0.97
N GLU A 109 17.19 14.32 0.98
CA GLU A 109 18.02 13.14 0.70
C GLU A 109 18.43 13.00 -0.76
N HIS A 110 17.61 13.50 -1.67
CA HIS A 110 17.93 13.58 -3.10
C HIS A 110 18.69 14.85 -3.47
N HIS A 111 19.25 15.59 -2.49
CA HIS A 111 20.00 16.84 -2.66
C HIS A 111 19.29 17.88 -3.56
N MET A 112 17.96 17.91 -3.53
CA MET A 112 17.18 18.88 -4.28
C MET A 112 17.17 20.22 -3.54
N ASN A 113 17.63 21.29 -4.21
CA ASN A 113 17.73 22.63 -3.61
C ASN A 113 16.39 23.12 -3.03
N THR A 114 16.32 23.28 -1.71
CA THR A 114 15.24 23.98 -1.02
C THR A 114 15.60 25.47 -0.88
N SER A 115 15.24 26.29 -1.87
CA SER A 115 15.16 27.74 -1.62
C SER A 115 13.81 28.03 -0.97
N LEU A 116 13.79 28.17 0.35
CA LEU A 116 12.62 28.57 1.13
C LEU A 116 12.51 30.11 1.14
N ASN A 117 12.44 30.73 -0.04
CA ASN A 117 12.18 32.16 -0.15
C ASN A 117 10.96 32.38 -1.05
N GLY A 118 9.83 32.73 -0.42
CA GLY A 118 8.66 33.22 -1.12
C GLY A 118 7.54 32.20 -1.26
N SER A 119 6.33 32.72 -1.19
CA SER A 119 5.00 32.07 -1.11
C SER A 119 4.59 31.18 -2.30
N ASP A 120 5.52 30.71 -3.12
CA ASP A 120 5.26 29.76 -4.21
C ASP A 120 5.85 28.39 -3.85
N VAL A 121 5.08 27.59 -3.10
CA VAL A 121 5.38 26.18 -2.82
C VAL A 121 5.05 25.34 -4.07
N HIS A 122 5.69 25.66 -5.19
CA HIS A 122 5.65 24.92 -6.46
C HIS A 122 7.07 24.74 -6.99
N LEU A 123 7.98 24.31 -6.12
CA LEU A 123 9.29 23.80 -6.52
C LEU A 123 9.10 22.46 -7.25
N LYS A 124 9.17 22.51 -8.58
CA LYS A 124 9.13 21.38 -9.52
C LYS A 124 10.20 20.35 -9.15
N ILE A 125 9.79 19.26 -8.53
CA ILE A 125 10.59 18.03 -8.47
C ILE A 125 10.72 17.59 -9.94
N PRO A 126 11.93 17.46 -10.51
CA PRO A 126 12.05 16.95 -11.86
C PRO A 126 11.46 15.54 -11.86
N PRO A 127 10.41 15.27 -12.65
CA PRO A 127 9.71 13.99 -12.59
C PRO A 127 10.68 12.88 -12.98
N VAL A 128 10.69 11.81 -12.19
CA VAL A 128 11.42 10.58 -12.56
C VAL A 128 10.88 10.12 -13.91
N SER A 129 11.76 9.93 -14.90
CA SER A 129 11.35 9.57 -16.26
C SER A 129 10.58 8.24 -16.29
N ASP A 130 9.73 8.01 -17.30
CA ASP A 130 9.04 6.71 -17.45
C ASP A 130 10.03 5.54 -17.51
N GLN A 131 11.19 5.75 -18.15
CA GLN A 131 12.25 4.74 -18.27
C GLN A 131 12.85 4.32 -16.93
N GLU A 132 12.90 5.23 -15.96
CA GLU A 132 13.38 4.94 -14.61
C GLU A 132 12.25 4.53 -13.64
N TYR A 133 11.04 5.03 -13.88
CA TYR A 133 9.90 4.86 -12.97
C TYR A 133 9.15 3.55 -13.21
N LEU A 134 8.90 3.17 -14.48
CA LEU A 134 8.05 2.03 -14.84
C LEU A 134 8.79 0.69 -14.82
N ILE A 135 9.84 0.58 -13.98
CA ILE A 135 10.54 -0.66 -13.68
C ILE A 135 9.90 -1.27 -12.43
N TYR A 136 9.51 -2.55 -12.52
CA TYR A 136 8.81 -3.28 -11.46
C TYR A 136 9.51 -4.61 -11.18
N GLY A 137 9.17 -5.26 -10.06
CA GLY A 137 9.81 -6.50 -9.62
C GLY A 137 11.16 -6.23 -8.96
N TYR A 138 12.10 -7.17 -9.06
CA TYR A 138 13.40 -7.10 -8.38
C TYR A 138 14.34 -6.00 -8.91
N ASP A 139 14.17 -5.58 -10.17
CA ASP A 139 15.05 -4.58 -10.81
C ASP A 139 14.65 -3.13 -10.50
N GLN A 140 13.52 -2.93 -9.81
CA GLN A 140 13.07 -1.58 -9.47
C GLN A 140 13.99 -0.93 -8.43
N ASP A 141 14.18 0.38 -8.53
CA ASP A 141 14.76 1.19 -7.45
C ASP A 141 13.64 1.90 -6.68
N PRO A 142 13.33 1.53 -5.43
CA PRO A 142 12.29 2.18 -4.62
C PRO A 142 12.50 3.68 -4.40
N LYS A 143 13.72 4.20 -4.59
CA LYS A 143 14.05 5.62 -4.49
C LYS A 143 13.65 6.41 -5.73
N LYS A 144 13.39 5.73 -6.86
CA LYS A 144 12.90 6.35 -8.11
C LYS A 144 11.40 6.61 -8.02
N LEU A 145 10.97 7.28 -6.97
CA LEU A 145 9.58 7.55 -6.63
C LEU A 145 9.11 8.91 -7.18
N ARG A 146 7.92 8.95 -7.77
CA ARG A 146 7.20 10.19 -8.15
C ARG A 146 6.37 10.66 -6.98
N VAL A 147 7.03 11.34 -6.04
CA VAL A 147 6.41 11.73 -4.76
C VAL A 147 5.21 12.66 -4.92
N GLU A 148 5.07 13.36 -6.04
CA GLU A 148 3.91 14.17 -6.37
C GLU A 148 2.61 13.36 -6.40
N TYR A 149 2.67 12.06 -6.74
CA TYR A 149 1.51 11.18 -6.82
C TYR A 149 0.92 10.82 -5.45
N LEU A 150 1.66 11.03 -4.34
CA LEU A 150 1.14 10.87 -2.98
C LEU A 150 -0.06 11.78 -2.69
N ASN A 151 -0.18 12.93 -3.39
CA ASN A 151 -1.33 13.84 -3.24
C ASN A 151 -2.66 13.19 -3.64
N THR A 152 -2.60 12.21 -4.52
CA THR A 152 -3.78 11.52 -5.09
C THR A 152 -3.80 10.04 -4.76
N ALA A 153 -2.90 9.55 -3.91
CA ALA A 153 -2.83 8.14 -3.57
C ALA A 153 -3.91 7.78 -2.54
N LEU A 154 -4.58 6.64 -2.74
CA LEU A 154 -5.60 6.12 -1.83
C LEU A 154 -4.93 5.22 -0.79
N GLU A 155 -5.04 5.55 0.49
CA GLU A 155 -4.47 4.72 1.56
C GLU A 155 -5.44 3.60 1.96
N ILE A 156 -4.93 2.37 1.97
CA ILE A 156 -5.74 1.15 2.15
C ILE A 156 -5.29 0.28 3.33
N SER A 157 -4.29 0.70 4.11
CA SER A 157 -3.79 -0.09 5.23
C SER A 157 -3.48 0.77 6.45
N ASP A 158 -3.45 0.12 7.61
CA ASP A 158 -2.92 0.74 8.81
C ASP A 158 -1.40 0.89 8.75
N ARG A 159 -0.86 1.84 9.53
CA ARG A 159 0.58 2.02 9.73
C ARG A 159 1.01 1.21 10.95
N ALA A 160 1.82 0.19 10.74
CA ALA A 160 2.39 -0.56 11.86
C ALA A 160 3.80 -0.07 12.21
N ASN A 161 4.79 -0.35 11.35
CA ASN A 161 6.21 -0.15 11.64
C ASN A 161 6.89 0.77 10.59
N ALA A 162 6.16 1.79 10.14
CA ALA A 162 6.55 2.80 9.13
C ALA A 162 6.28 2.47 7.65
N SER A 163 5.56 1.37 7.37
CA SER A 163 5.06 1.08 6.01
C SER A 163 3.54 1.20 5.93
N ILE A 164 3.05 1.64 4.78
CA ILE A 164 1.61 1.66 4.42
C ILE A 164 1.44 1.23 2.97
N TYR A 165 0.26 0.69 2.64
CA TYR A 165 -0.13 0.45 1.27
C TYR A 165 -0.98 1.59 0.70
N LEU A 166 -0.60 2.00 -0.50
CA LEU A 166 -1.29 3.02 -1.27
C LEU A 166 -1.66 2.49 -2.64
N LEU A 167 -2.83 2.88 -3.15
CA LEU A 167 -3.22 2.70 -4.55
C LEU A 167 -3.03 4.02 -5.30
N ASN A 168 -2.25 3.99 -6.38
CA ASN A 168 -1.87 5.16 -7.16
C ASN A 168 -2.68 5.25 -8.46
N PRO A 169 -3.67 6.16 -8.55
CA PRO A 169 -4.51 6.32 -9.74
C PRO A 169 -3.81 7.01 -10.93
N GLN A 170 -2.60 7.54 -10.75
CA GLN A 170 -1.90 8.32 -11.79
C GLN A 170 -1.30 7.45 -12.90
N ILE A 171 -1.13 6.16 -12.65
CA ILE A 171 -0.57 5.20 -13.60
C ILE A 171 -1.64 4.17 -13.94
N ASP A 172 -2.16 4.25 -15.16
CA ASP A 172 -3.04 3.23 -15.76
C ASP A 172 -2.19 2.32 -16.67
N LEU A 173 -1.61 1.27 -16.09
CA LEU A 173 -0.68 0.39 -16.80
C LEU A 173 -1.35 -0.51 -17.83
N ASN A 174 -2.60 -0.90 -17.59
CA ASN A 174 -3.21 -2.04 -18.27
C ASN A 174 -4.53 -1.70 -18.98
N LYS A 175 -5.09 -0.48 -18.83
CA LYS A 175 -6.41 -0.08 -19.36
C LYS A 175 -7.60 -0.93 -18.88
N ASP A 176 -7.34 -1.94 -18.05
CA ASP A 176 -8.32 -2.80 -17.39
C ASP A 176 -8.90 -2.15 -16.11
N GLY A 177 -8.52 -0.90 -15.83
CA GLY A 177 -8.92 -0.18 -14.62
C GLY A 177 -8.10 -0.58 -13.38
N GLU A 178 -6.93 -1.20 -13.55
CA GLU A 178 -5.98 -1.45 -12.46
C GLU A 178 -5.15 -0.20 -12.15
N TRP A 179 -4.85 -0.01 -10.87
CA TRP A 179 -3.92 1.03 -10.42
C TRP A 179 -2.62 0.40 -9.96
N GLU A 180 -1.54 1.13 -10.17
CA GLU A 180 -0.28 0.82 -9.51
C GLU A 180 -0.46 0.82 -7.98
N THR A 181 0.17 -0.13 -7.30
CA THR A 181 0.10 -0.27 -5.84
C THR A 181 1.48 -0.06 -5.24
N TRP A 182 1.56 0.70 -4.16
CA TRP A 182 2.80 1.02 -3.46
C TRP A 182 2.79 0.41 -2.06
N CYS A 183 3.88 -0.24 -1.68
CA CYS A 183 4.30 -0.34 -0.29
C CYS A 183 5.21 0.86 -0.01
N LEU A 184 4.65 1.92 0.56
CA LEU A 184 5.39 3.12 0.91
C LEU A 184 6.07 2.91 2.25
N GLU A 185 7.38 3.08 2.29
CA GLU A 185 8.19 2.94 3.49
C GLU A 185 8.76 4.30 3.88
N ASP A 186 8.51 4.71 5.13
CA ASP A 186 8.93 5.99 5.71
C ASP A 186 9.72 5.78 7.01
N SER A 187 10.59 4.77 7.03
CA SER A 187 11.30 4.44 8.26
C SER A 187 12.37 5.49 8.60
N LEU A 188 12.17 6.16 9.73
CA LEU A 188 13.20 6.28 10.76
C LEU A 188 12.96 5.09 11.70
N PRO A 189 13.98 4.30 12.08
CA PRO A 189 13.77 3.35 13.16
C PRO A 189 13.34 4.11 14.43
N ASP A 190 12.43 3.53 15.20
CA ASP A 190 11.86 4.09 16.44
C ASP A 190 12.93 4.54 17.48
N ASN A 191 14.20 4.17 17.25
CA ASN A 191 15.34 4.40 18.11
C ASN A 191 16.26 5.55 17.64
N GLY A 192 15.88 6.31 16.60
CA GLY A 192 16.63 7.50 16.17
C GLY A 192 18.02 7.24 15.59
N HIS A 193 18.42 5.97 15.40
CA HIS A 193 19.65 5.62 14.72
C HIS A 193 19.41 5.61 13.21
N LEU A 194 19.92 6.65 12.53
CA LEU A 194 20.07 6.63 11.08
C LEU A 194 20.94 5.42 10.72
N CYS A 195 20.34 4.34 10.22
CA CYS A 195 21.08 3.43 9.36
C CYS A 195 21.27 4.19 8.05
N ASP A 196 22.50 4.58 7.72
CA ASP A 196 22.85 5.44 6.58
C ASP A 196 22.36 4.89 5.21
N ASP A 197 21.93 3.63 5.16
CA ASP A 197 21.45 2.92 3.98
C ASP A 197 19.92 2.92 3.80
N TRP A 198 19.13 3.20 4.84
CA TRP A 198 17.66 3.15 4.74
C TRP A 198 17.06 4.52 4.42
N ARG A 199 16.36 4.62 3.29
CA ARG A 199 15.79 5.88 2.77
C ARG A 199 14.31 5.71 2.42
N PRO A 200 13.48 6.76 2.59
CA PRO A 200 12.10 6.74 2.14
C PRO A 200 11.99 6.37 0.66
N GLY A 201 11.04 5.50 0.35
CA GLY A 201 10.83 4.97 -0.99
C GLY A 201 9.55 4.17 -1.06
N ALA A 202 9.25 3.65 -2.24
CA ALA A 202 8.12 2.74 -2.41
C ALA A 202 8.48 1.55 -3.29
N ALA A 203 8.25 0.34 -2.79
CA ALA A 203 8.14 -0.82 -3.66
C ALA A 203 6.80 -0.73 -4.41
N ARG A 204 6.86 -0.86 -5.73
CA ARG A 204 5.75 -0.68 -6.65
C ARG A 204 5.38 -1.99 -7.32
N TYR A 205 4.08 -2.16 -7.53
CA TYR A 205 3.45 -3.29 -8.19
C TYR A 205 2.45 -2.78 -9.22
N ARG A 206 2.24 -3.51 -10.31
CA ARG A 206 1.37 -3.08 -11.40
C ARG A 206 -0.12 -3.15 -11.05
N SER A 207 -0.46 -3.86 -9.98
CA SER A 207 -1.83 -4.01 -9.48
C SER A 207 -1.83 -4.38 -8.00
N PHE A 208 -2.99 -4.26 -7.36
CA PHE A 208 -3.19 -4.75 -5.99
C PHE A 208 -3.04 -6.28 -5.92
N LEU A 209 -3.49 -7.01 -6.97
CA LEU A 209 -3.30 -8.45 -7.06
C LEU A 209 -1.82 -8.85 -7.06
N GLU A 210 -1.00 -8.20 -7.89
CA GLU A 210 0.45 -8.50 -7.95
C GLU A 210 1.11 -8.27 -6.59
N MET A 211 0.80 -7.15 -5.92
CA MET A 211 1.29 -6.92 -4.56
C MET A 211 0.90 -8.07 -3.63
N MET A 212 -0.39 -8.45 -3.58
CA MET A 212 -0.85 -9.51 -2.67
C MET A 212 -0.19 -10.87 -2.95
N GLN A 213 0.13 -11.18 -4.22
CA GLN A 213 0.86 -12.39 -4.60
C GLN A 213 2.31 -12.36 -4.13
N GLU A 214 2.99 -11.21 -4.25
CA GLU A 214 4.37 -11.03 -3.78
C GLU A 214 4.47 -11.08 -2.26
N GLU A 215 3.50 -10.49 -1.55
CA GLU A 215 3.45 -10.53 -0.09
C GLU A 215 3.18 -11.95 0.42
N TYR A 216 2.29 -12.69 -0.24
CA TYR A 216 2.09 -14.10 0.08
C TYR A 216 3.34 -14.94 -0.19
N ARG A 217 4.06 -14.70 -1.29
CA ARG A 217 5.33 -15.40 -1.58
C ARG A 217 6.35 -15.14 -0.48
N SER A 218 6.52 -13.88 -0.09
CA SER A 218 7.41 -13.47 0.99
C SER A 218 7.02 -14.12 2.32
N PHE A 219 5.72 -14.17 2.63
CA PHE A 219 5.19 -14.88 3.79
C PHE A 219 5.53 -16.38 3.76
N SER A 220 5.35 -17.06 2.61
CA SER A 220 5.61 -18.49 2.46
C SER A 220 7.11 -18.84 2.54
N GLU A 221 7.99 -17.96 2.06
CA GLU A 221 9.46 -18.14 2.13
C GLU A 221 10.01 -17.94 3.55
N MET A 222 9.27 -17.24 4.42
CA MET A 222 9.67 -16.96 5.80
C MET A 222 9.15 -17.97 6.85
N GLN A 223 8.37 -18.98 6.43
CA GLN A 223 7.89 -20.07 7.28
C GLN A 223 9.03 -21.02 7.69
#